data_AF-A0A0E9WX86-F1
#
_entry.id   AF-A0A0E9WX86-F1
#
_cell.length_a   1.000
_cell.length_b   1.000
_cell.length_c   1.000
_cell.angle_alpha   90.00
_cell.angle_beta   90.00
_cell.angle_gamma   90.00
#
_symmetry.space_group_name_H-M   'P 1'
#
loop_
_entity.id
_entity.type
_entity.pdbx_description
1 polymer ?
#
loop_
_entity_poly.entity_id
_entity_poly.type
_entity_poly.pdbx_seq_one_letter_code
_entity_poly.pdbx_strand_id
1 'polypeptide(L)'
;MDFKVNASVSMHNSLLKLKHAVETIAVSSAECERGFSEMNPVVTPLHSQLKIENVSALMFIKMVGPPLTSWDPTKYVRKWVATRRSADHLACRQRCTTTQASPYQPIWDLMNLLVLILLQ
;
A
#
# COMPACT_ATOMS: atom_id res chain seq x y z
N MET A 1 58.52 -10.93 25.33
CA MET A 1 57.53 -11.94 24.92
C MET A 1 56.73 -11.34 23.78
N ASP A 2 57.24 -11.54 22.57
CA ASP A 2 56.73 -10.93 21.36
C ASP A 2 55.48 -11.66 20.89
N PHE A 3 54.34 -10.97 20.89
CA PHE A 3 53.10 -11.49 20.33
C PHE A 3 53.21 -11.45 18.80
N LYS A 4 53.74 -12.53 18.23
CA LYS A 4 53.84 -12.74 16.79
C LYS A 4 52.44 -13.06 16.25
N VAL A 5 51.72 -12.03 15.81
CA VAL A 5 50.50 -12.18 15.00
C VAL A 5 50.89 -12.92 13.73
N ASN A 6 50.52 -14.20 13.65
CA ASN A 6 50.69 -15.01 12.47
C ASN A 6 49.65 -14.60 11.42
N ALA A 7 50.13 -14.05 10.31
CA ALA A 7 49.35 -13.71 9.13
C ALA A 7 48.93 -14.99 8.38
N SER A 8 48.03 -15.77 8.97
CA SER A 8 47.32 -16.86 8.29
C SER A 8 45.82 -16.79 8.64
N VAL A 9 45.20 -15.63 8.38
CA VAL A 9 43.77 -15.42 8.59
C VAL A 9 43.00 -16.03 7.41
N SER A 10 43.08 -17.34 7.30
CA SER A 10 41.92 -18.14 6.90
C SER A 10 41.01 -18.26 8.14
N MET A 11 40.65 -17.14 8.79
CA MET A 11 39.44 -17.07 9.60
C MET A 11 38.29 -17.11 8.59
N HIS A 12 38.00 -18.37 8.34
CA HIS A 12 37.31 -19.02 7.27
C HIS A 12 35.93 -18.41 7.05
N ASN A 13 35.48 -18.31 5.80
CA ASN A 13 34.22 -17.69 5.35
C ASN A 13 33.00 -17.91 6.28
N SER A 14 32.94 -19.01 7.03
CA SER A 14 31.96 -19.26 8.09
C SER A 14 31.87 -18.18 9.17
N LEU A 15 33.00 -17.61 9.62
CA LEU A 15 33.00 -16.55 10.65
C LEU A 15 32.48 -15.23 10.06
N LEU A 16 32.82 -14.94 8.80
CA LEU A 16 32.28 -13.78 8.09
C LEU A 16 30.76 -13.89 7.89
N LYS A 17 30.27 -15.08 7.50
CA LYS A 17 28.83 -15.38 7.41
C LYS A 17 28.13 -15.21 8.76
N LEU A 18 28.75 -15.68 9.85
CA LEU A 18 28.23 -15.53 11.20
C LEU A 18 28.14 -14.06 11.61
N LYS A 19 29.20 -13.28 11.36
CA LYS A 19 29.22 -11.82 11.62
C LYS A 19 28.07 -11.13 10.89
N HIS A 20 27.89 -11.42 9.60
CA HIS A 20 26.78 -10.85 8.83
C HIS A 20 25.40 -11.28 9.36
N ALA A 21 25.22 -12.54 9.75
CA ALA A 21 23.97 -12.99 10.35
C ALA A 21 23.67 -12.23 11.65
N VAL A 22 24.67 -12.07 12.53
CA VAL A 22 24.52 -11.31 13.78
C VAL A 22 24.19 -9.84 13.51
N GLU A 23 24.80 -9.24 12.49
CA GLU A 23 24.49 -7.86 12.05
C GLU A 23 23.05 -7.69 11.53
N THR A 24 22.39 -8.76 11.09
CA THR A 24 20.98 -8.71 10.65
C THR A 24 19.97 -8.90 11.78
N ILE A 25 20.42 -9.29 12.98
CA ILE A 25 19.52 -9.46 14.13
C ILE A 25 19.13 -8.08 14.65
N ALA A 26 17.82 -7.81 14.70
CA ALA A 26 17.31 -6.58 15.28
C ALA A 26 17.72 -6.47 16.74
N VAL A 27 18.31 -5.32 17.11
CA VAL A 27 18.76 -5.05 18.48
C VAL A 27 17.59 -4.80 19.45
N SER A 28 16.41 -4.46 18.92
CA SER A 28 15.20 -4.13 19.69
C SER A 28 13.92 -4.42 18.90
N SER A 29 12.80 -4.62 19.61
CA SER A 29 11.45 -4.73 19.03
C SER A 29 10.87 -3.40 18.54
N ALA A 30 11.49 -2.27 18.91
CA ALA A 30 10.98 -0.93 18.59
C ALA A 30 10.75 -0.70 17.07
N GLU A 31 11.64 -1.23 16.22
CA GLU A 31 11.51 -1.14 14.76
C GLU A 31 10.27 -1.90 14.26
N CYS A 32 9.95 -3.03 14.88
CA CYS A 32 8.77 -3.83 14.56
C CYS A 32 7.49 -3.12 15.00
N GLU A 33 7.47 -2.60 16.23
CA GLU A 33 6.34 -1.82 16.78
C GLU A 33 6.05 -0.57 15.93
N ARG A 34 7.10 0.12 15.47
CA ARG A 34 6.97 1.23 14.55
C ARG A 34 6.35 0.80 13.21
N GLY A 35 6.82 -0.30 12.62
CA GLY A 35 6.25 -0.85 11.39
C GLY A 35 4.78 -1.25 11.52
N PHE A 36 4.38 -1.81 12.66
CA PHE A 36 2.97 -2.10 12.94
C PHE A 36 2.14 -0.81 13.08
N SER A 37 2.68 0.20 13.77
CA SER A 37 2.00 1.49 13.92
C SER A 37 1.77 2.18 12.57
N GLU A 38 2.73 2.09 11.64
CA GLU A 38 2.61 2.60 10.28
C GLU A 38 1.52 1.89 9.45
N MET A 39 1.11 0.70 9.86
CA MET A 39 0.04 -0.07 9.21
C MET A 39 -1.36 0.32 9.71
N ASN A 40 -1.48 0.98 10.88
CA ASN A 40 -2.76 1.36 11.48
C ASN A 40 -3.69 2.16 10.54
N PRO A 41 -3.21 3.14 9.72
CA PRO A 41 -4.08 3.86 8.79
C PRO A 41 -4.64 2.96 7.67
N VAL A 42 -3.90 1.94 7.27
CA VAL A 42 -4.29 0.97 6.22
C VAL A 42 -5.31 -0.02 6.76
N VAL A 43 -5.20 -0.39 8.04
CA VAL A 43 -6.11 -1.30 8.75
C VAL A 43 -7.17 -0.48 9.50
N THR A 44 -7.79 0.49 8.81
CA THR A 44 -8.93 1.21 9.36
C THR A 44 -10.25 0.53 8.97
N PRO A 45 -11.21 0.36 9.90
CA PRO A 45 -12.54 -0.18 9.58
C PRO A 45 -13.28 0.60 8.49
N LEU A 46 -12.91 1.88 8.30
CA LEU A 46 -13.57 2.82 7.41
C LEU A 46 -13.20 2.62 5.93
N HIS A 47 -12.00 2.12 5.61
CA HIS A 47 -11.48 2.12 4.23
C HIS A 47 -11.46 0.77 3.53
N SER A 48 -11.33 -0.36 4.22
CA SER A 48 -11.59 -1.69 3.65
C SER A 48 -11.43 -2.76 4.74
N GLN A 49 -12.31 -3.77 4.76
CA GLN A 49 -12.04 -5.00 5.50
C GLN A 49 -10.98 -5.82 4.75
N LEU A 50 -9.71 -5.42 4.89
CA LEU A 50 -8.60 -6.20 4.37
C LEU A 50 -8.43 -7.47 5.20
N LYS A 51 -8.32 -8.62 4.53
CA LYS A 51 -7.92 -9.86 5.18
C LYS A 51 -6.51 -9.73 5.75
N ILE A 52 -6.22 -10.44 6.83
CA ILE A 52 -4.89 -10.46 7.47
C ILE A 52 -3.79 -10.84 6.47
N GLU A 53 -4.07 -11.78 5.57
CA GLU A 53 -3.17 -12.18 4.47
C GLU A 53 -2.79 -11.01 3.56
N ASN A 54 -3.73 -10.10 3.28
CA ASN A 54 -3.47 -8.93 2.44
C ASN A 54 -2.71 -7.87 3.22
N VAL A 55 -3.02 -7.70 4.51
CA VAL A 55 -2.31 -6.76 5.39
C VAL A 55 -0.84 -7.17 5.54
N SER A 56 -0.56 -8.46 5.76
CA SER A 56 0.81 -8.96 5.87
C SER A 56 1.59 -8.81 4.57
N ALA A 57 0.96 -9.05 3.42
CA ALA A 57 1.58 -8.82 2.12
C ALA A 57 1.92 -7.33 1.89
N LEU A 58 1.03 -6.42 2.27
CA LEU A 58 1.29 -4.97 2.19
C LEU A 58 2.43 -4.56 3.14
N MET A 59 2.46 -5.10 4.35
CA MET A 59 3.55 -4.86 5.31
C MET A 59 4.90 -5.31 4.74
N PHE A 60 4.93 -6.50 4.14
CA PHE A 60 6.13 -7.02 3.49
C PHE A 60 6.61 -6.10 2.35
N ILE A 61 5.71 -5.69 1.46
CA ILE A 61 6.05 -4.75 0.38
C ILE A 61 6.56 -3.42 0.93
N LYS A 62 5.99 -2.92 2.02
CA LYS A 62 6.44 -1.68 2.66
C LYS A 62 7.86 -1.80 3.23
N MET A 63 8.19 -2.93 3.85
CA MET A 63 9.48 -3.12 4.54
C MET A 63 10.63 -3.48 3.60
N VAL A 64 10.39 -4.36 2.62
CA VAL A 64 11.44 -4.91 1.75
C VAL A 64 11.22 -4.64 0.27
N GLY A 65 10.19 -3.85 -0.06
CA GLY A 65 9.89 -3.49 -1.44
C GLY A 65 11.03 -2.67 -2.06
N PRO A 66 11.29 -2.85 -3.36
CA PRO A 66 12.25 -2.03 -4.06
C PRO A 66 11.79 -0.56 -4.08
N PRO A 67 12.72 0.41 -4.13
CA PRO A 67 12.38 1.81 -4.36
C PRO A 67 11.49 1.97 -5.59
N LEU A 68 10.53 2.90 -5.53
CA LEU A 68 9.56 3.12 -6.62
C LEU A 68 10.25 3.44 -7.96
N THR A 69 11.41 4.08 -7.92
CA THR A 69 12.26 4.39 -9.09
C THR A 69 12.81 3.14 -9.78
N SER A 70 12.94 2.03 -9.06
CA SER A 70 13.46 0.75 -9.56
C SER A 70 12.37 -0.29 -9.85
N TRP A 71 11.12 0.01 -9.50
CA TRP A 71 10.00 -0.89 -9.70
C TRP A 71 9.41 -0.71 -11.11
N ASP A 72 9.38 -1.79 -11.90
CA ASP A 72 8.66 -1.84 -13.17
C ASP A 72 7.25 -2.43 -12.97
N PRO A 73 6.18 -1.61 -12.94
CA PRO A 73 4.82 -2.09 -12.75
C PRO A 73 4.22 -2.71 -14.02
N THR A 74 4.85 -2.57 -15.18
CA THR A 74 4.19 -2.73 -16.49
C THR A 74 3.61 -4.14 -16.68
N LYS A 75 4.32 -5.18 -16.23
CA LYS A 75 3.86 -6.57 -16.31
C LYS A 75 2.60 -6.81 -15.48
N TYR A 76 2.56 -6.25 -14.26
CA TYR A 76 1.45 -6.40 -13.33
C TYR A 76 0.23 -5.62 -13.81
N VAL A 77 0.44 -4.38 -14.27
CA VAL A 77 -0.64 -3.52 -14.79
C VAL A 77 -1.29 -4.16 -16.02
N ARG A 78 -0.51 -4.65 -16.99
CA ARG A 78 -1.08 -5.34 -18.17
C ARG A 78 -1.94 -6.54 -17.78
N LYS A 79 -1.45 -7.38 -16.87
CA LYS A 79 -2.22 -8.54 -16.38
C LYS A 79 -3.49 -8.12 -15.64
N TRP A 80 -3.41 -7.06 -14.84
CA TRP A 80 -4.54 -6.53 -14.09
C TRP A 80 -5.60 -5.95 -15.02
N VAL A 81 -5.21 -5.14 -16.02
CA VAL A 81 -6.14 -4.60 -17.03
C VAL A 81 -6.78 -5.73 -17.83
N ALA A 82 -6.03 -6.75 -18.21
CA ALA A 82 -6.56 -7.88 -18.99
C ALA A 82 -7.57 -8.75 -18.22
N THR A 83 -7.45 -8.81 -16.88
CA THR A 83 -8.30 -9.67 -16.03
C THR A 83 -9.43 -8.93 -15.33
N ARG A 84 -9.29 -7.62 -15.11
CA ARG A 84 -10.26 -6.83 -14.36
C ARG A 84 -11.38 -6.34 -15.28
N ARG A 85 -12.61 -6.45 -14.78
CA ARG A 85 -13.80 -5.91 -15.44
C ARG A 85 -13.84 -4.40 -15.25
N SER A 86 -14.22 -3.65 -16.30
CA SER A 86 -14.49 -2.21 -16.18
C SER A 86 -15.54 -1.96 -15.08
N ALA A 87 -15.50 -0.79 -14.44
CA ALA A 87 -16.49 -0.38 -13.45
C ALA A 87 -17.92 -0.39 -14.04
N ASP A 88 -18.04 -0.16 -15.35
CA ASP A 88 -19.32 -0.15 -16.08
C ASP A 88 -19.82 -1.56 -16.45
N HIS A 89 -19.00 -2.58 -16.22
CA HIS A 89 -19.36 -3.95 -16.58
C HIS A 89 -20.56 -4.42 -15.76
N LEU A 90 -21.58 -4.98 -16.41
CA LEU A 90 -22.88 -5.35 -15.79
C LEU A 90 -22.75 -6.32 -14.59
N ALA A 91 -21.73 -7.18 -14.61
CA ALA A 91 -21.42 -8.10 -13.51
C ALA A 91 -20.66 -7.46 -12.33
N CYS A 92 -20.20 -6.21 -12.45
CA CYS A 92 -19.69 -5.44 -11.32
C CYS A 92 -20.86 -4.82 -10.56
N ARG A 93 -20.73 -4.70 -9.24
CA ARG A 93 -21.75 -4.10 -8.39
C ARG A 93 -21.90 -2.63 -8.78
N GLN A 94 -22.88 -2.34 -9.64
CA GLN A 94 -23.22 -0.98 -9.98
C GLN A 94 -23.82 -0.33 -8.74
N ARG A 95 -23.38 0.89 -8.44
CA ARG A 95 -24.09 1.70 -7.47
C ARG A 95 -25.43 2.00 -8.13
N CYS A 96 -26.52 1.46 -7.59
CA CYS A 96 -27.84 1.96 -7.93
C CYS A 96 -27.85 3.43 -7.54
N THR A 97 -27.58 4.31 -8.51
CA THR A 97 -28.01 5.69 -8.42
C THR A 97 -29.51 5.59 -8.54
N THR A 98 -30.20 5.46 -7.41
CA THR A 98 -31.63 5.67 -7.44
C THR A 98 -31.80 7.10 -7.90
N THR A 99 -32.21 7.29 -9.16
CA THR A 99 -32.85 8.52 -9.61
C THR A 99 -34.18 8.62 -8.86
N GLN A 100 -34.11 8.74 -7.53
CA GLN A 100 -35.22 9.36 -6.82
C GLN A 100 -35.05 10.82 -7.17
N ALA A 101 -36.03 11.38 -7.87
CA ALA A 101 -36.15 12.81 -7.99
C ALA A 101 -35.97 13.39 -6.59
N SER A 102 -34.86 14.08 -6.36
CA SER A 102 -34.58 14.73 -5.09
C SER A 102 -35.83 15.55 -4.74
N PRO A 103 -36.36 15.50 -3.52
CA PRO A 103 -37.51 16.34 -3.15
C PRO A 103 -37.20 17.84 -3.31
N TYR A 104 -35.92 18.19 -3.46
CA TYR A 104 -35.43 19.55 -3.71
C TYR A 104 -35.34 19.90 -5.20
N GLN A 105 -35.69 19.00 -6.12
CA GLN A 105 -35.63 19.27 -7.56
C GLN A 105 -36.43 20.52 -7.97
N PRO A 106 -37.66 20.77 -7.45
CA PRO A 106 -38.40 22.00 -7.73
C PRO A 106 -37.68 23.27 -7.23
N ILE A 107 -36.88 23.16 -6.16
CA ILE A 107 -36.12 24.29 -5.61
C ILE A 107 -34.95 24.62 -6.52
N TRP A 108 -34.25 23.61 -7.05
CA TRP A 108 -33.14 23.82 -7.99
C TRP A 108 -33.65 24.42 -9.31
N ASP A 109 -34.83 23.99 -9.78
CA ASP A 109 -35.48 24.59 -10.94
C ASP A 109 -35.83 26.07 -10.72
N LEU A 110 -36.37 26.41 -9.54
CA LEU A 110 -36.64 27.80 -9.14
C LEU A 110 -35.36 28.65 -9.05
N MET A 111 -34.29 28.10 -8.49
CA MET A 111 -33.00 28.79 -8.41
C MET A 111 -32.42 29.05 -9.82
N ASN A 112 -32.50 28.06 -10.71
CA ASN A 112 -32.04 28.22 -12.09
C ASN A 112 -32.87 29.27 -12.86
N LEU A 113 -34.18 29.31 -12.62
CA LEU A 113 -35.06 30.33 -13.21
C LEU A 113 -34.70 31.73 -12.69
N LEU A 114 -34.45 31.89 -11.39
CA LEU A 114 -34.02 33.14 -10.77
C LEU A 114 -32.68 33.63 -11.34
N VAL A 115 -31.71 32.73 -11.51
CA VAL A 115 -30.41 33.05 -12.09
C VAL A 115 -30.56 33.51 -13.54
N LEU A 116 -31.43 32.87 -14.34
CA LEU A 116 -31.69 33.28 -15.72
C LEU A 116 -32.39 34.65 -15.82
N ILE A 117 -33.34 34.94 -14.92
CA ILE A 117 -34.05 36.22 -14.90
C ILE A 117 -33.12 37.36 -14.44
N LEU A 118 -32.18 37.10 -13.53
CA LEU A 118 -31.22 38.11 -13.04
C LEU A 118 -30.05 38.36 -14.00
N LEU A 119 -29.90 37.54 -15.04
CA LEU A 119 -28.86 37.65 -16.07
C LEU A 119 -29.37 38.25 -17.40
N GLN A 120 -30.64 38.68 -17.45
CA GLN A 120 -31.23 39.47 -18.56
C GLN A 120 -31.47 40.91 -18.13
#